data_AF-A0A9E4N5K7-F1
#
_entry.id   AF-A0A9E4N5K7-F1
#
_cell.length_a   1.000
_cell.length_b   1.000
_cell.length_c   1.000
_cell.angle_alpha   90.00
_cell.angle_beta   90.00
_cell.angle_gamma   90.00
#
_symmetry.space_group_name_H-M   'P 1'
#
loop_
_entity.id
_entity.type
_entity.pdbx_description
1 polymer ?
#
loop_
_entity_poly.entity_id
_entity_poly.type
_entity_poly.pdbx_seq_one_letter_code
_entity_poly.pdbx_strand_id
1 'polypeptide(L)'
;MKKQILVLSAFLISLMSYYVGKKSGEDAMEVDLTRDLPNETKAELEALAPWMMEARAFYFGDYMVYVPNTEKPSKMMVTYGNRIVMLEPHSIGYNEGPSLNGFMMIDTNESGIFDHVSYDTIDKNGKVIAHVLDFNRDGQPDLRGPYYDDIKLPPQIRLGDIWTDLIERGEQIGVLIGDEFKPVERRKDGYGYKSSSNK
;
A
#
# COMPACT_ATOMS: atom_id res chain seq x y z
N MET A 1 22.42 13.92 1.22
CA MET A 1 21.58 13.55 0.06
C MET A 1 20.17 13.04 0.41
N LYS A 2 19.88 12.50 1.60
CA LYS A 2 18.54 11.92 1.92
C LYS A 2 17.38 12.92 2.11
N LYS A 3 17.63 14.24 2.31
CA LYS A 3 16.58 15.26 2.49
C LYS A 3 16.05 15.90 1.19
N GLN A 4 16.70 15.67 0.05
CA GLN A 4 16.33 16.33 -1.21
C GLN A 4 15.29 15.55 -2.03
N ILE A 5 15.17 14.23 -1.84
CA ILE A 5 14.22 13.40 -2.59
C ILE A 5 12.79 13.57 -2.07
N LEU A 6 12.58 13.74 -0.76
CA LEU A 6 11.24 13.87 -0.16
C LEU A 6 10.55 15.21 -0.48
N VAL A 7 11.34 16.28 -0.65
CA VAL A 7 10.82 17.62 -1.00
C VAL A 7 10.34 17.65 -2.45
N LEU A 8 10.98 16.87 -3.34
CA LEU A 8 10.55 16.77 -4.74
C LEU A 8 9.21 16.04 -4.90
N SER A 9 8.95 14.98 -4.13
CA SER A 9 7.68 14.25 -4.20
C SER A 9 6.51 15.04 -3.62
N ALA A 10 6.68 15.72 -2.48
CA ALA A 10 5.63 16.56 -1.91
C ALA A 10 5.31 17.80 -2.79
N PHE A 11 6.34 18.36 -3.45
CA PHE A 11 6.17 19.47 -4.40
C PHE A 11 5.51 19.01 -5.69
N LEU A 12 5.86 17.82 -6.23
CA LEU A 12 5.17 17.24 -7.38
C LEU A 12 3.71 16.93 -7.06
N ILE A 13 3.41 16.34 -5.90
CA ILE A 13 2.03 16.04 -5.50
C ILE A 13 1.23 17.34 -5.33
N SER A 14 1.79 18.37 -4.68
CA SER A 14 1.10 19.66 -4.52
C SER A 14 0.89 20.38 -5.86
N LEU A 15 1.90 20.37 -6.75
CA LEU A 15 1.82 20.99 -8.07
C LEU A 15 0.84 20.23 -8.98
N MET A 16 0.86 18.89 -8.91
CA MET A 16 -0.11 18.02 -9.59
C MET A 16 -1.50 18.28 -9.03
N SER A 17 -1.73 18.27 -7.72
CA SER A 17 -3.03 18.56 -7.11
C SER A 17 -3.57 19.95 -7.46
N TYR A 18 -2.71 20.97 -7.52
CA TYR A 18 -3.09 22.31 -7.96
C TYR A 18 -3.42 22.35 -9.47
N TYR A 19 -2.59 21.74 -10.31
CA TYR A 19 -2.79 21.68 -11.75
C TYR A 19 -4.02 20.85 -12.13
N VAL A 20 -4.19 19.70 -11.48
CA VAL A 20 -5.36 18.81 -11.54
C VAL A 20 -6.60 19.53 -11.03
N GLY A 21 -6.53 20.24 -9.91
CA GLY A 21 -7.64 21.05 -9.40
C GLY A 21 -8.10 22.10 -10.43
N LYS A 22 -7.17 22.77 -11.10
CA LYS A 22 -7.48 23.76 -12.14
C LYS A 22 -7.99 23.13 -13.45
N LYS A 23 -7.33 22.09 -13.96
CA LYS A 23 -7.74 21.37 -15.19
C LYS A 23 -9.04 20.58 -15.01
N SER A 24 -9.28 20.04 -13.82
CA SER A 24 -10.52 19.33 -13.49
C SER A 24 -11.77 20.23 -13.43
N GLY A 25 -11.60 21.55 -13.53
CA GLY A 25 -12.71 22.48 -13.68
C GLY A 25 -13.12 22.73 -15.13
N GLU A 26 -12.17 22.73 -16.07
CA GLU A 26 -12.42 23.19 -17.46
C GLU A 26 -12.49 22.06 -18.49
N ASP A 27 -11.77 20.94 -18.27
CA ASP A 27 -11.69 19.81 -19.23
C ASP A 27 -12.05 18.44 -18.62
N ALA A 28 -12.54 18.39 -17.38
CA ALA A 28 -12.94 17.12 -16.78
C ALA A 28 -14.32 16.67 -17.26
N MET A 29 -14.42 15.37 -17.49
CA MET A 29 -15.68 14.67 -17.74
C MET A 29 -16.13 13.96 -16.47
N GLU A 30 -17.43 14.01 -16.18
CA GLU A 30 -18.02 13.14 -15.16
C GLU A 30 -18.08 11.71 -15.69
N VAL A 31 -17.64 10.74 -14.88
CA VAL A 31 -17.58 9.33 -15.24
C VAL A 31 -18.05 8.46 -14.09
N ASP A 32 -18.78 7.40 -14.45
CA ASP A 32 -19.03 6.26 -13.57
C ASP A 32 -18.03 5.15 -13.94
N LEU A 33 -16.99 4.99 -13.11
CA LEU A 33 -15.96 3.95 -13.26
C LEU A 33 -16.52 2.53 -13.07
N THR A 34 -17.71 2.42 -12.46
CA THR A 34 -18.38 1.15 -12.15
C THR A 34 -19.43 0.77 -13.18
N ARG A 35 -19.67 1.62 -14.19
CA ARG A 35 -20.78 1.47 -15.14
C ARG A 35 -20.86 0.08 -15.78
N ASP A 36 -19.70 -0.47 -16.12
CA ASP A 36 -19.59 -1.72 -16.88
C ASP A 36 -19.29 -2.93 -15.97
N LEU A 37 -19.35 -2.75 -14.64
CA LEU A 37 -19.13 -3.83 -13.66
C LEU A 37 -20.41 -4.64 -13.41
N PRO A 38 -20.30 -5.92 -12.99
CA PRO A 38 -21.43 -6.69 -12.51
C PRO A 38 -22.12 -6.01 -11.31
N ASN A 39 -23.45 -6.14 -11.22
CA ASN A 39 -24.26 -5.50 -10.16
C ASN A 39 -23.76 -5.79 -8.74
N GLU A 40 -23.31 -7.01 -8.48
CA GLU A 40 -22.77 -7.42 -7.17
C GLU A 40 -21.49 -6.64 -6.83
N THR A 41 -20.52 -6.62 -7.75
CA THR A 41 -19.27 -5.84 -7.61
C THR A 41 -19.54 -4.34 -7.51
N LYS A 42 -20.53 -3.83 -8.26
CA LYS A 42 -20.93 -2.42 -8.18
C LYS A 42 -21.47 -2.06 -6.80
N ALA A 43 -22.32 -2.90 -6.21
CA ALA A 43 -22.86 -2.68 -4.86
C ALA A 43 -21.76 -2.71 -3.78
N GLU A 44 -20.76 -3.59 -3.92
CA GLU A 44 -19.60 -3.61 -3.03
C GLU A 44 -18.77 -2.33 -3.15
N LEU A 45 -18.51 -1.87 -4.38
CA LEU A 45 -17.75 -0.63 -4.62
C LEU A 45 -18.52 0.63 -4.22
N GLU A 46 -19.84 0.63 -4.32
CA GLU A 46 -20.67 1.71 -3.79
C GLU A 46 -20.47 1.90 -2.29
N ALA A 47 -20.32 0.80 -1.54
CA ALA A 47 -20.05 0.85 -0.10
C ALA A 47 -18.59 1.24 0.22
N LEU A 48 -17.61 0.76 -0.55
CA LEU A 48 -16.17 0.91 -0.25
C LEU A 48 -15.53 2.17 -0.86
N ALA A 49 -15.99 2.56 -2.04
CA ALA A 49 -15.40 3.61 -2.86
C ALA A 49 -16.47 4.38 -3.65
N PRO A 50 -17.47 5.00 -2.98
CA PRO A 50 -18.62 5.62 -3.66
C PRO A 50 -18.23 6.70 -4.67
N TRP A 51 -17.09 7.36 -4.45
CA TRP A 51 -16.54 8.37 -5.37
C TRP A 51 -16.32 7.83 -6.79
N MET A 52 -16.19 6.52 -6.98
CA MET A 52 -15.97 5.91 -8.30
C MET A 52 -17.21 5.99 -9.20
N MET A 53 -18.40 6.12 -8.63
CA MET A 53 -19.65 6.24 -9.40
C MET A 53 -19.85 7.64 -9.98
N GLU A 54 -19.27 8.63 -9.30
CA GLU A 54 -19.36 10.05 -9.64
C GLU A 54 -17.94 10.64 -9.59
N ALA A 55 -17.06 10.10 -10.43
CA ALA A 55 -15.69 10.59 -10.54
C ALA A 55 -15.60 11.68 -11.60
N ARG A 56 -14.57 12.52 -11.50
CA ARG A 56 -14.11 13.37 -12.61
C ARG A 56 -12.89 12.75 -13.24
N ALA A 57 -12.87 12.66 -14.56
CA ALA A 57 -11.77 12.15 -15.35
C ALA A 57 -11.19 13.21 -16.27
N PHE A 58 -9.88 13.19 -16.50
CA PHE A 58 -9.21 14.02 -17.50
C PHE A 58 -7.89 13.40 -17.93
N TYR A 59 -7.42 13.78 -19.12
CA TYR A 59 -6.12 13.37 -19.63
C TYR A 59 -5.01 14.27 -19.10
N PHE A 60 -3.87 13.65 -18.75
CA PHE A 60 -2.61 14.33 -18.49
C PHE A 60 -1.51 13.68 -19.34
N GLY A 61 -1.27 14.22 -20.54
CA GLY A 61 -0.49 13.51 -21.56
C GLY A 61 -1.19 12.21 -21.94
N ASP A 62 -0.45 11.09 -21.92
CA ASP A 62 -1.00 9.75 -22.23
C ASP A 62 -1.68 9.08 -21.02
N TYR A 63 -1.69 9.73 -19.86
CA TYR A 63 -2.29 9.19 -18.65
C TYR A 63 -3.76 9.61 -18.53
N MET A 64 -4.59 8.69 -18.06
CA MET A 64 -5.95 9.03 -17.63
C MET A 64 -5.97 9.15 -16.11
N VAL A 65 -6.46 10.28 -15.62
CA VAL A 65 -6.53 10.62 -14.20
C VAL A 65 -7.98 10.71 -13.76
N TYR A 66 -8.30 10.10 -12.61
CA TYR A 66 -9.60 10.12 -11.98
C TYR A 66 -9.50 10.68 -10.57
N VAL A 67 -10.47 11.52 -10.18
CA VAL A 67 -10.58 12.10 -8.84
C VAL A 67 -12.04 12.13 -8.38
N PRO A 68 -12.31 12.20 -7.07
CA PRO A 68 -13.66 12.46 -6.57
C PRO A 68 -14.28 13.73 -7.17
N ASN A 69 -15.57 13.70 -7.48
CA ASN A 69 -16.33 14.89 -7.88
C ASN A 69 -16.66 15.78 -6.68
N THR A 70 -15.63 16.36 -6.08
CA THR A 70 -15.76 17.31 -4.95
C THR A 70 -14.85 18.52 -5.16
N GLU A 71 -15.11 19.61 -4.43
CA GLU A 71 -14.32 20.85 -4.55
C GLU A 71 -12.83 20.63 -4.19
N LYS A 72 -12.56 19.72 -3.26
CA LYS A 72 -11.22 19.43 -2.73
C LYS A 72 -10.97 17.92 -2.71
N PRO A 73 -10.68 17.31 -3.88
CA PRO A 73 -10.39 15.88 -3.93
C PRO A 73 -9.13 15.58 -3.11
N SER A 74 -9.23 14.62 -2.19
CA SER A 74 -8.12 14.17 -1.33
C SER A 74 -7.42 12.93 -1.87
N LYS A 75 -7.94 12.32 -2.94
CA LYS A 75 -7.38 11.13 -3.58
C LYS A 75 -7.43 11.21 -5.10
N MET A 76 -6.57 10.43 -5.74
CA MET A 76 -6.39 10.42 -7.19
C MET A 76 -6.01 9.01 -7.66
N MET A 77 -6.64 8.56 -8.74
CA MET A 77 -6.25 7.35 -9.47
C MET A 77 -5.66 7.75 -10.83
N VAL A 78 -4.45 7.29 -11.13
CA VAL A 78 -3.76 7.54 -12.40
C VAL A 78 -3.58 6.20 -13.11
N THR A 79 -3.92 6.15 -14.39
CA THR A 79 -3.86 4.92 -15.19
C THR A 79 -3.07 5.12 -16.48
N TYR A 80 -2.33 4.09 -16.87
CA TYR A 80 -1.61 3.99 -18.15
C TYR A 80 -1.48 2.53 -18.56
N GLY A 81 -2.17 2.12 -19.63
CA GLY A 81 -2.24 0.72 -20.02
C GLY A 81 -2.88 -0.14 -18.91
N ASN A 82 -2.15 -1.14 -18.42
CA ASN A 82 -2.54 -2.02 -17.32
C ASN A 82 -2.01 -1.58 -15.95
N ARG A 83 -1.45 -0.37 -15.84
CA ARG A 83 -0.87 0.16 -14.61
C ARG A 83 -1.80 1.14 -13.94
N ILE A 84 -1.92 1.04 -12.63
CA ILE A 84 -2.75 1.90 -11.79
C ILE A 84 -1.88 2.44 -10.66
N VAL A 85 -1.88 3.76 -10.47
CA VAL A 85 -1.34 4.42 -9.27
C VAL A 85 -2.50 5.04 -8.51
N MET A 86 -2.66 4.68 -7.24
CA MET A 86 -3.59 5.32 -6.32
C MET A 86 -2.80 6.23 -5.37
N LEU A 87 -3.18 7.49 -5.30
CA LEU A 87 -2.62 8.49 -4.39
C LEU A 87 -3.71 8.88 -3.39
N GLU A 88 -3.46 8.66 -2.11
CA GLU A 88 -4.32 9.08 -1.00
C GLU A 88 -3.51 9.88 0.03
N PRO A 89 -4.14 10.59 0.98
CA PRO A 89 -3.42 11.44 1.92
C PRO A 89 -2.36 10.70 2.75
N HIS A 90 -2.62 9.42 3.03
CA HIS A 90 -1.79 8.57 3.89
C HIS A 90 -1.31 7.30 3.20
N SER A 91 -1.54 7.15 1.89
CA SER A 91 -1.08 5.99 1.16
C SER A 91 -0.78 6.27 -0.31
N ILE A 92 0.18 5.52 -0.84
CA ILE A 92 0.46 5.46 -2.28
C ILE A 92 0.43 4.00 -2.66
N GLY A 93 -0.48 3.61 -3.55
CA GLY A 93 -0.55 2.28 -4.13
C GLY A 93 -0.12 2.31 -5.58
N TYR A 94 0.58 1.27 -6.02
CA TYR A 94 0.83 0.98 -7.43
C TYR A 94 0.43 -0.47 -7.71
N ASN A 95 -0.19 -0.71 -8.85
CA ASN A 95 -0.55 -2.03 -9.32
C ASN A 95 -0.22 -2.15 -10.82
N GLU A 96 0.30 -3.30 -11.23
CA GLU A 96 0.54 -3.66 -12.62
C GLU A 96 -0.16 -4.97 -12.99
N GLY A 97 -1.23 -4.88 -13.78
CA GLY A 97 -1.99 -6.02 -14.29
C GLY A 97 -3.28 -6.34 -13.52
N PRO A 98 -3.94 -7.47 -13.83
CA PRO A 98 -5.17 -7.90 -13.15
C PRO A 98 -4.93 -8.55 -11.78
N SER A 99 -3.68 -8.84 -11.44
CA SER A 99 -3.28 -9.42 -10.16
C SER A 99 -2.99 -8.30 -9.17
N LEU A 100 -3.15 -8.53 -7.86
CA LEU A 100 -2.76 -7.58 -6.81
C LEU A 100 -1.23 -7.37 -6.70
N ASN A 101 -0.46 -7.62 -7.77
CA ASN A 101 0.96 -7.36 -7.89
C ASN A 101 1.19 -5.85 -7.76
N GLY A 102 1.46 -5.41 -6.53
CA GLY A 102 1.56 -4.01 -6.22
C GLY A 102 2.53 -3.73 -5.10
N PHE A 103 2.94 -2.47 -5.02
CA PHE A 103 3.57 -1.93 -3.82
C PHE A 103 2.63 -0.91 -3.20
N MET A 104 2.67 -0.79 -1.88
CA MET A 104 1.97 0.22 -1.13
C MET A 104 2.91 0.90 -0.15
N MET A 105 2.84 2.22 -0.05
CA MET A 105 3.45 3.00 1.02
C MET A 105 2.33 3.50 1.93
N ILE A 106 2.48 3.39 3.27
CA ILE A 106 1.41 3.75 4.21
C ILE A 106 1.96 4.58 5.38
N ASP A 107 1.25 5.65 5.73
CA ASP A 107 1.44 6.49 6.91
C ASP A 107 0.30 6.23 7.89
N THR A 108 0.49 5.29 8.80
CA THR A 108 -0.53 4.83 9.76
C THR A 108 -0.76 5.78 10.92
N ASN A 109 0.14 6.75 11.13
CA ASN A 109 0.05 7.72 12.23
C ASN A 109 -0.19 9.17 11.78
N GLU A 110 -0.41 9.36 10.47
CA GLU A 110 -0.71 10.66 9.85
C GLU A 110 0.37 11.72 10.11
N SER A 111 1.62 11.30 10.30
CA SER A 111 2.75 12.23 10.55
C SER A 111 3.24 12.95 9.29
N GLY A 112 2.75 12.56 8.12
CA GLY A 112 3.27 12.97 6.82
C GLY A 112 4.54 12.20 6.42
N ILE A 113 4.90 11.15 7.16
CA ILE A 113 6.03 10.28 6.89
C ILE A 113 5.52 8.85 6.80
N PHE A 114 5.69 8.21 5.64
CA PHE A 114 5.33 6.80 5.48
C PHE A 114 6.07 5.91 6.49
N ASP A 115 5.31 5.07 7.19
CA ASP A 115 5.78 4.16 8.24
C ASP A 115 6.33 2.86 7.67
N HIS A 116 5.86 2.42 6.50
CA HIS A 116 6.34 1.19 5.87
C HIS A 116 6.03 1.16 4.38
N VAL A 117 6.69 0.23 3.70
CA VAL A 117 6.38 -0.20 2.35
C VAL A 117 5.91 -1.65 2.42
N SER A 118 4.83 -1.99 1.74
CA SER A 118 4.45 -3.37 1.46
C SER A 118 4.55 -3.65 -0.02
N TYR A 119 4.85 -4.89 -0.39
CA TYR A 119 4.88 -5.31 -1.78
C TYR A 119 4.73 -6.82 -1.92
N ASP A 120 4.22 -7.23 -3.07
CA ASP A 120 4.18 -8.64 -3.43
C ASP A 120 5.43 -9.05 -4.20
N THR A 121 5.92 -10.25 -3.91
CA THR A 121 6.96 -10.92 -4.68
C THR A 121 6.32 -11.92 -5.62
N ILE A 122 6.80 -11.98 -6.86
CA ILE A 122 6.27 -12.85 -7.90
C ILE A 122 7.32 -13.87 -8.36
N ASP A 123 6.86 -15.05 -8.74
CA ASP A 123 7.71 -16.04 -9.41
C ASP A 123 7.96 -15.68 -10.88
N LYS A 124 8.76 -16.50 -11.57
CA LYS A 124 9.07 -16.34 -13.00
C LYS A 124 7.85 -16.41 -13.93
N ASN A 125 6.71 -16.91 -13.44
CA ASN A 125 5.47 -17.04 -14.18
C ASN A 125 4.47 -15.90 -13.84
N GLY A 126 4.87 -14.94 -13.00
CA GLY A 126 4.04 -13.81 -12.61
C GLY A 126 3.08 -14.09 -11.45
N LYS A 127 3.23 -15.20 -10.74
CA LYS A 127 2.39 -15.58 -9.60
C LYS A 127 2.92 -14.99 -8.29
N VAL A 128 2.05 -14.39 -7.48
CA VAL A 128 2.38 -13.94 -6.12
C VAL A 128 2.82 -15.13 -5.25
N ILE A 129 4.00 -15.02 -4.66
CA ILE A 129 4.58 -16.04 -3.77
C ILE A 129 4.84 -15.56 -2.35
N ALA A 130 4.82 -14.25 -2.10
CA ALA A 130 4.80 -13.70 -0.76
C ALA A 130 4.34 -12.25 -0.76
N HIS A 131 3.62 -11.86 0.28
CA HIS A 131 3.43 -10.46 0.66
C HIS A 131 4.52 -10.04 1.63
N VAL A 132 5.14 -8.90 1.41
CA VAL A 132 6.30 -8.42 2.17
C VAL A 132 6.01 -7.06 2.79
N LEU A 133 6.56 -6.83 3.98
CA LEU A 133 6.55 -5.58 4.72
C LEU A 133 7.99 -5.17 5.06
N ASP A 134 8.33 -3.94 4.73
CA ASP A 134 9.58 -3.24 5.06
C ASP A 134 9.22 -1.97 5.84
N PHE A 135 9.39 -1.99 7.16
CA PHE A 135 9.00 -0.92 8.08
C PHE A 135 10.03 0.21 8.13
N ASN A 136 11.31 -0.07 7.90
CA ASN A 136 12.34 0.96 7.97
C ASN A 136 12.66 1.57 6.59
N ARG A 137 12.14 0.97 5.51
CA ARG A 137 12.28 1.35 4.10
C ARG A 137 13.73 1.30 3.64
N ASP A 138 14.52 0.38 4.16
CA ASP A 138 15.93 0.20 3.80
C ASP A 138 16.13 -0.75 2.60
N GLY A 139 15.04 -1.29 2.06
CA GLY A 139 15.05 -2.26 0.96
C GLY A 139 15.23 -3.70 1.42
N GLN A 140 15.24 -3.95 2.73
CA GLN A 140 15.29 -5.27 3.33
C GLN A 140 13.92 -5.63 3.95
N PRO A 141 13.35 -6.79 3.58
CA PRO A 141 12.12 -7.27 4.20
C PRO A 141 12.28 -7.47 5.73
N ASP A 142 11.34 -6.95 6.51
CA ASP A 142 11.21 -7.20 7.96
C ASP A 142 10.23 -8.34 8.25
N LEU A 143 9.16 -8.42 7.47
CA LEU A 143 8.11 -9.41 7.61
C LEU A 143 7.67 -9.90 6.23
N ARG A 144 7.37 -11.19 6.12
CA ARG A 144 6.81 -11.77 4.89
C ARG A 144 5.75 -12.81 5.22
N GLY A 145 4.63 -12.77 4.52
CA GLY A 145 3.63 -13.84 4.49
C GLY A 145 3.80 -14.64 3.21
N PRO A 146 4.44 -15.83 3.23
CA PRO A 146 4.55 -16.64 2.03
C PRO A 146 3.18 -17.13 1.58
N TYR A 147 2.90 -16.99 0.29
CA TYR A 147 1.76 -17.58 -0.39
C TYR A 147 2.28 -18.72 -1.27
N TYR A 148 1.95 -19.97 -0.92
CA TYR A 148 2.21 -21.12 -1.78
C TYR A 148 0.89 -21.81 -2.03
N ASP A 149 0.38 -21.81 -3.27
CA ASP A 149 -0.65 -22.76 -3.74
C ASP A 149 -1.67 -23.21 -2.66
N ASP A 150 -2.43 -22.27 -2.09
CA ASP A 150 -3.47 -22.48 -1.06
C ASP A 150 -2.98 -22.96 0.33
N ILE A 151 -1.67 -23.11 0.53
CA ILE A 151 -1.02 -23.36 1.81
C ILE A 151 -0.78 -22.03 2.52
N LYS A 152 -1.59 -21.77 3.55
CA LYS A 152 -1.38 -20.64 4.46
C LYS A 152 -0.23 -20.98 5.42
N LEU A 153 0.98 -20.56 5.07
CA LEU A 153 2.12 -20.61 5.99
C LEU A 153 2.04 -19.47 7.01
N PRO A 154 2.58 -19.66 8.24
CA PRO A 154 2.68 -18.56 9.18
C PRO A 154 3.53 -17.42 8.57
N PRO A 155 3.16 -16.16 8.83
CA PRO A 155 4.04 -15.04 8.52
C PRO A 155 5.41 -15.24 9.17
N GLN A 156 6.45 -14.83 8.49
CA GLN A 156 7.82 -14.91 8.98
C GLN A 156 8.34 -13.53 9.29
N ILE A 157 9.09 -13.42 10.37
CA ILE A 157 9.79 -12.22 10.79
C ILE A 157 11.29 -12.40 10.55
N ARG A 158 11.95 -11.34 10.14
CA ARG A 158 13.41 -11.29 10.06
C ARG A 158 14.01 -10.82 11.38
N LEU A 159 14.85 -11.66 11.97
CA LEU A 159 15.61 -11.35 13.20
C LEU A 159 17.10 -11.48 12.89
N GLY A 160 17.75 -10.35 12.58
CA GLY A 160 19.09 -10.35 12.01
C GLY A 160 19.08 -10.93 10.59
N ASP A 161 19.83 -12.02 10.37
CA ASP A 161 19.92 -12.68 9.06
C ASP A 161 19.05 -13.95 8.94
N ILE A 162 18.18 -14.19 9.92
CA ILE A 162 17.35 -15.40 9.99
C ILE A 162 15.88 -15.04 9.83
N TRP A 163 15.17 -15.85 9.05
CA TRP A 163 13.71 -15.85 8.98
C TRP A 163 13.14 -16.87 9.95
N THR A 164 12.21 -16.43 10.79
CA THR A 164 11.54 -17.31 11.76
C THR A 164 10.04 -17.15 11.65
N ASP A 165 9.31 -18.25 11.81
CA ASP A 165 7.85 -18.21 11.83
C ASP A 165 7.35 -17.43 13.05
N LEU A 166 6.44 -16.49 12.80
CA LEU A 166 5.65 -15.86 13.84
C LEU A 166 4.59 -16.84 14.30
N ILE A 167 4.52 -17.00 15.61
CA ILE A 167 3.51 -17.82 16.25
C ILE A 167 2.75 -17.02 17.30
N GLU A 168 1.48 -17.38 17.48
CA GLU A 168 0.62 -16.82 18.52
C GLU A 168 0.56 -17.76 19.73
N ARG A 169 0.71 -17.20 20.93
CA ARG A 169 0.46 -17.89 22.21
C ARG A 169 -0.40 -17.00 23.10
N GLY A 170 -1.70 -17.31 23.17
CA GLY A 170 -2.67 -16.43 23.82
C GLY A 170 -2.76 -15.11 23.07
N GLU A 171 -2.61 -13.99 23.79
CA GLU A 171 -2.64 -12.64 23.20
C GLU A 171 -1.26 -12.14 22.73
N GLN A 172 -0.22 -12.98 22.81
CA GLN A 172 1.14 -12.60 22.45
C GLN A 172 1.58 -13.24 21.14
N ILE A 173 2.16 -12.40 20.28
CA ILE A 173 2.89 -12.84 19.09
C ILE A 173 4.37 -12.99 19.47
N GLY A 174 5.01 -14.05 19.00
CA GLY A 174 6.41 -14.33 19.30
C GLY A 174 7.03 -15.28 18.29
N VAL A 175 8.24 -15.70 18.61
CA VAL A 175 9.00 -16.71 17.85
C VAL A 175 9.47 -17.82 18.78
N LEU A 176 9.70 -19.01 18.23
CA LEU A 176 10.41 -20.08 18.93
C LEU A 176 11.90 -20.03 18.60
N ILE A 177 12.73 -20.04 19.64
CA ILE A 177 14.18 -20.21 19.51
C ILE A 177 14.56 -21.44 20.33
N GLY A 178 14.84 -22.54 19.64
CA GLY A 178 14.80 -23.85 20.28
C GLY A 178 13.39 -24.09 20.86
N ASP A 179 13.32 -24.36 22.16
CA ASP A 179 12.05 -24.62 22.86
C ASP A 179 11.49 -23.39 23.59
N GLU A 180 12.19 -22.25 23.54
CA GLU A 180 11.81 -21.02 24.25
C GLU A 180 10.93 -20.13 23.36
N PHE A 181 9.75 -19.74 23.88
CA PHE A 181 8.92 -18.71 23.27
C PHE A 181 9.43 -17.33 23.65
N LYS A 182 9.82 -16.54 22.64
CA LYS A 182 10.24 -15.16 22.82
C LYS A 182 9.18 -14.23 22.24
N PRO A 183 8.48 -13.43 23.07
CA PRO A 183 7.55 -12.45 22.57
C PRO A 183 8.30 -11.42 21.73
N VAL A 184 7.68 -11.01 20.63
CA VAL A 184 8.18 -9.93 19.77
C VAL A 184 7.22 -8.75 19.87
N GLU A 185 7.75 -7.56 19.67
CA GLU A 185 6.98 -6.33 19.60
C GLU A 185 7.33 -5.56 18.34
N ARG A 186 6.34 -4.84 17.81
CA ARG A 186 6.56 -3.89 16.73
C ARG A 186 7.31 -2.68 17.30
N ARG A 187 8.34 -2.26 16.59
CA ARG A 187 9.20 -1.10 16.87
C ARG A 187 9.14 -0.15 15.67
N LYS A 188 9.79 1.02 15.79
CA LYS A 188 9.87 1.99 14.69
C LYS A 188 10.72 1.51 13.51
N ASP A 189 11.64 0.60 13.77
CA ASP A 189 12.64 0.09 12.84
C ASP A 189 12.34 -1.35 12.38
N GLY A 190 11.14 -1.86 12.64
CA GLY A 190 10.74 -3.23 12.32
C GLY A 190 10.14 -3.93 13.52
N TYR A 191 10.42 -5.22 13.67
CA TYR A 191 10.06 -5.98 14.86
C TYR A 191 11.32 -6.42 15.61
N GLY A 192 11.21 -6.58 16.92
CA GLY A 192 12.27 -7.16 17.72
C GLY A 192 11.74 -7.82 18.98
N TYR A 193 12.61 -8.49 19.73
CA TYR A 193 12.22 -9.10 21.00
C TYR A 193 11.65 -8.05 21.95
N LYS A 194 10.56 -8.38 22.64
CA LYS A 194 10.05 -7.50 23.68
C LYS A 194 11.14 -7.33 24.73
N SER A 195 11.66 -6.11 24.91
CA SER A 195 12.67 -5.90 25.94
C SER A 195 12.03 -6.25 27.29
N SER A 196 12.67 -7.11 28.06
CA SER A 196 12.33 -7.26 29.47
C SER A 196 12.75 -5.97 30.15
N SER A 197 11.89 -4.96 30.11
CA SER A 197 12.09 -3.71 30.85
C SER A 197 12.33 -4.09 32.30
N ASN A 198 13.51 -3.71 32.79
CA ASN A 198 14.06 -3.98 34.12
C ASN A 198 13.00 -3.86 35.21
N LYS A 199 12.95 -4.87 36.08
CA LYS A 199 12.46 -4.71 37.45
C LYS A 199 13.32 -3.69 38.19
#